data_AF-A0A6V7K090-F1
#
_entry.id   AF-A0A6V7K090-F1
#
_cell.length_a   1.000
_cell.length_b   1.000
_cell.length_c   1.000
_cell.angle_alpha   90.00
_cell.angle_beta   90.00
_cell.angle_gamma   90.00
#
_symmetry.space_group_name_H-M   'P 1'
#
loop_
_entity.id
_entity.type
_entity.pdbx_description
1 polymer ?
#
loop_
_entity_poly.entity_id
_entity_poly.type
_entity_poly.pdbx_seq_one_letter_code
_entity_poly.pdbx_strand_id
1 'polypeptide(L)'
;LTDAMRNDFRLMSALAQYTRVTPDKRIEKLLNFNRRLANTPAIVEEFKNWDLSLEKDLVKVTGRCLNREDIMFGNSKTADGGNEGDWTRAIRDNSLFFTTPLKQWFVMTPEKVARDAKVSNHIRIVC
;
A
#
# COMPACT_ATOMS: atom_id res chain seq x y z
N LEU A 1 20.39 1.55 -9.86
CA LEU A 1 19.33 1.53 -10.89
C LEU A 1 19.45 2.81 -11.71
N THR A 2 19.47 2.70 -13.04
CA THR A 2 19.40 3.88 -13.92
C THR A 2 17.95 4.36 -14.04
N ASP A 3 17.73 5.60 -14.48
CA ASP A 3 16.37 6.12 -14.66
C ASP A 3 15.61 5.41 -15.78
N ALA A 4 16.31 4.97 -16.83
CA ALA A 4 15.73 4.10 -17.86
C ALA A 4 15.16 2.80 -17.26
N MET A 5 15.87 2.18 -16.30
CA MET A 5 15.39 0.98 -15.61
C MET A 5 14.21 1.27 -14.68
N ARG A 6 14.19 2.42 -13.99
CA ARG A 6 13.06 2.82 -13.13
C ARG A 6 11.79 3.07 -13.94
N ASN A 7 11.94 3.60 -15.16
CA ASN A 7 10.84 3.89 -16.07
C ASN A 7 10.34 2.65 -16.82
N ASP A 8 11.08 1.54 -16.81
CA ASP A 8 10.61 0.26 -17.35
C ASP A 8 9.75 -0.49 -16.33
N PHE A 9 8.43 -0.41 -16.51
CA PHE A 9 7.45 -1.07 -15.65
C PHE A 9 7.61 -2.60 -15.62
N ARG A 10 7.99 -3.23 -16.74
CA ARG A 10 8.14 -4.69 -16.80
C ARG A 10 9.33 -5.13 -15.96
N LEU A 11 10.45 -4.43 -16.10
CA LEU A 11 11.64 -4.67 -15.30
C LEU A 11 11.38 -4.46 -13.81
N MET A 12 10.75 -3.33 -13.45
CA MET A 12 10.44 -3.03 -12.05
C MET A 12 9.45 -4.02 -11.44
N SER A 13 8.46 -4.49 -12.22
CA SER A 13 7.53 -5.53 -11.79
C SER A 13 8.23 -6.87 -11.54
N ALA A 14 9.13 -7.30 -12.45
CA ALA A 14 9.92 -8.51 -12.25
C ALA A 14 10.86 -8.40 -11.05
N LEU A 15 11.56 -7.26 -10.90
CA LEU A 15 12.43 -7.00 -9.75
C LEU A 15 11.65 -7.04 -8.42
N ALA A 16 10.44 -6.48 -8.41
CA ALA A 16 9.57 -6.49 -7.24
C ALA A 16 9.23 -7.91 -6.78
N GLN A 17 9.11 -8.89 -7.70
CA GLN A 17 8.86 -10.29 -7.32
C GLN A 17 9.99 -10.89 -6.46
N TYR A 18 11.24 -10.53 -6.73
CA TYR A 18 12.40 -11.05 -5.99
C TYR A 18 12.77 -10.21 -4.77
N THR A 19 12.40 -8.93 -4.76
CA THR A 19 12.76 -7.98 -3.69
C THR A 19 11.65 -7.77 -2.66
N ARG A 20 10.39 -8.07 -2.99
CA ARG A 20 9.29 -8.08 -2.01
C ARG A 20 9.49 -9.26 -1.07
N VAL A 21 9.67 -8.95 0.20
CA VAL A 21 9.76 -9.94 1.27
C VAL A 21 8.55 -9.73 2.17
N THR A 22 7.74 -10.77 2.31
CA THR A 22 6.57 -10.79 3.20
C THR A 22 7.01 -10.71 4.68
N PRO A 23 6.14 -10.25 5.60
CA PRO A 23 6.51 -10.07 7.00
C PRO A 23 7.04 -11.35 7.68
N ASP A 24 6.42 -12.49 7.42
CA ASP A 24 6.85 -13.81 7.90
C ASP A 24 8.26 -14.18 7.42
N LYS A 25 8.54 -14.01 6.11
CA LYS A 25 9.86 -14.27 5.54
C LYS A 25 10.91 -13.29 6.04
N ARG A 26 10.53 -12.05 6.35
CA ARG A 26 11.42 -11.06 6.94
C ARG A 26 11.82 -11.47 8.36
N ILE A 27 10.85 -11.89 9.18
CA ILE A 27 11.10 -12.40 10.54
C ILE A 27 12.03 -13.61 10.48
N GLU A 28 11.74 -14.58 9.60
CA GLU A 28 12.56 -15.78 9.41
C GLU A 28 14.02 -15.42 9.07
N LYS A 29 14.22 -14.52 8.09
CA LYS A 29 15.56 -14.06 7.69
C LYS A 29 16.30 -13.36 8.83
N LEU A 30 15.61 -12.52 9.62
CA LEU A 30 16.20 -11.82 10.76
C LEU A 30 16.63 -12.80 11.86
N LEU A 31 15.77 -13.77 12.21
CA LEU A 31 16.10 -14.79 13.20
C LEU A 31 17.23 -15.71 12.71
N ASN A 32 17.26 -16.08 11.43
CA ASN A 32 18.35 -16.85 10.84
C ASN A 32 19.67 -16.08 10.88
N PHE A 33 19.64 -14.79 10.55
CA PHE A 33 20.79 -13.91 10.64
C PHE A 33 21.30 -13.80 12.08
N ASN A 34 20.40 -13.57 13.04
CA ASN A 34 20.72 -13.50 14.46
C ASN A 34 21.36 -14.81 14.95
N ARG A 35 20.74 -15.97 14.63
CA ARG A 35 21.30 -17.30 14.96
C ARG A 35 22.71 -17.49 14.40
N ARG A 36 22.97 -17.03 13.17
CA ARG A 36 24.30 -17.12 12.57
C ARG A 36 25.32 -16.27 13.33
N LEU A 37 24.97 -15.05 13.71
CA LEU A 37 25.85 -14.20 14.53
C LEU A 37 26.14 -14.86 15.88
N ALA A 38 25.10 -15.32 16.59
CA ALA A 38 25.21 -15.91 17.91
C ALA A 38 25.97 -17.25 17.95
N ASN A 39 26.04 -17.96 16.81
CA ASN A 39 26.74 -19.25 16.68
C ASN A 39 28.13 -19.13 16.02
N THR A 40 28.58 -17.92 15.68
CA THR A 40 29.91 -17.72 15.07
C THR A 40 30.91 -17.32 16.16
N PRO A 41 31.86 -18.20 16.56
CA PRO A 41 32.70 -17.97 17.73
C PRO A 41 33.48 -16.65 17.70
N ALA A 42 34.07 -16.29 16.56
CA ALA A 42 34.81 -15.04 16.40
C ALA A 42 33.94 -13.79 16.62
N ILE A 43 32.66 -13.84 16.22
CA ILE A 43 31.74 -12.72 16.42
C ILE A 43 31.30 -12.65 17.89
N VAL A 44 31.04 -13.80 18.50
CA VAL A 44 30.68 -13.88 19.93
C VAL A 44 31.82 -13.39 20.82
N GLU A 45 33.06 -13.76 20.48
CA GLU A 45 34.26 -13.28 21.16
C GLU A 45 34.40 -11.76 21.03
N GLU A 46 34.22 -11.23 19.83
CA GLU A 46 34.24 -9.77 19.63
C GLU A 46 33.19 -9.08 20.50
N PHE A 47 31.93 -9.52 20.49
CA PHE A 47 30.91 -8.93 21.37
C PHE A 47 31.32 -8.97 22.84
N LYS A 48 31.90 -10.07 23.32
CA LYS A 48 32.40 -10.17 24.70
C LYS A 48 33.54 -9.19 24.99
N ASN A 49 34.44 -8.95 24.04
CA ASN A 49 35.52 -7.97 24.20
C ASN A 49 35.00 -6.55 24.42
N TRP A 50 33.80 -6.25 23.92
CA TRP A 50 33.09 -4.98 24.13
C TRP A 50 32.11 -5.02 25.31
N ASP A 51 32.11 -6.07 26.13
CA ASP A 51 31.10 -6.32 27.18
C ASP A 51 29.64 -6.29 26.66
N LEU A 52 29.44 -6.73 25.41
CA LEU A 52 28.15 -6.81 24.74
C LEU A 52 27.63 -8.24 24.67
N SER A 53 26.31 -8.38 24.63
CA SER A 53 25.62 -9.64 24.33
C SER A 53 24.47 -9.39 23.36
N LEU A 54 24.17 -10.39 22.53
CA LEU A 54 23.13 -10.29 21.50
C LEU A 54 21.86 -11.01 21.96
N GLU A 55 20.75 -10.27 22.00
CA GLU A 55 19.42 -10.81 22.32
C GLU A 55 18.95 -11.76 21.20
N LYS A 56 18.31 -12.87 21.57
CA LYS A 56 17.92 -13.93 20.61
C LYS A 56 16.56 -13.66 19.98
N ASP A 57 15.70 -12.98 20.73
CA ASP A 57 14.33 -12.67 20.31
C ASP A 57 14.23 -11.30 19.65
N LEU A 58 13.20 -11.12 18.82
CA LEU A 58 12.87 -9.81 18.27
C LEU A 58 12.33 -8.90 19.37
N VAL A 59 12.70 -7.62 19.30
CA VAL A 59 12.19 -6.59 20.21
C VAL A 59 10.66 -6.52 20.11
N LYS A 60 9.99 -6.66 21.25
CA LYS A 60 8.54 -6.49 21.37
C LYS A 60 8.23 -5.03 21.65
N VAL A 61 7.32 -4.45 20.87
CA VAL A 61 6.88 -3.07 21.03
C VAL A 61 5.39 -3.08 21.31
N THR A 62 4.98 -2.38 22.36
CA THR A 62 3.56 -2.16 22.66
C THR A 62 3.01 -1.09 21.73
N GLY A 63 2.18 -1.50 20.77
CA GLY A 63 1.44 -0.62 19.88
C GLY A 63 -0.03 -0.48 20.30
N ARG A 64 -0.76 0.38 19.58
CA ARG A 64 -2.23 0.47 19.66
C ARG A 64 -2.82 0.36 18.26
N CYS A 65 -3.97 -0.30 18.13
CA CYS A 65 -4.76 -0.27 16.92
C CYS A 65 -5.75 0.89 17.02
N LEU A 66 -5.82 1.73 15.99
CA LEU A 66 -6.83 2.78 15.93
C LEU A 66 -8.20 2.16 15.65
N ASN A 67 -9.23 2.73 16.25
CA ASN A 67 -10.60 2.40 15.86
C ASN A 67 -10.81 2.84 14.41
N ARG A 68 -11.71 2.13 13.74
CA ARG A 68 -12.14 2.55 12.40
C ARG A 68 -12.95 3.82 12.51
N GLU A 69 -12.80 4.65 11.50
CA GLU A 69 -13.55 5.89 11.37
C GLU A 69 -14.71 5.68 10.39
N ASP A 70 -15.85 6.30 10.72
CA ASP A 70 -17.01 6.33 9.84
C ASP A 70 -16.85 7.42 8.79
N ILE A 71 -17.13 7.07 7.54
CA ILE A 71 -17.08 7.97 6.40
C ILE A 71 -18.48 8.52 6.15
N MET A 72 -18.62 9.84 6.23
CA MET A 72 -19.89 10.52 6.03
C MET A 72 -20.13 10.83 4.54
N PHE A 73 -21.34 10.52 4.09
CA PHE A 73 -21.85 10.71 2.73
C PHE A 73 -23.04 11.66 2.72
N GLY A 74 -23.54 12.00 1.53
CA GLY A 74 -24.74 12.82 1.37
C GLY A 74 -25.95 12.17 2.06
N ASN A 75 -26.94 13.00 2.42
CA ASN A 75 -28.14 12.57 3.17
C ASN A 75 -27.82 11.95 4.54
N SER A 76 -26.74 12.40 5.20
CA SER A 76 -26.32 11.93 6.53
C SER A 76 -26.09 10.42 6.63
N LYS A 77 -25.78 9.76 5.51
CA LYS A 77 -25.38 8.35 5.51
C LYS A 77 -23.94 8.21 5.97
N THR A 78 -23.63 7.10 6.63
CA THR A 78 -22.26 6.74 7.02
C THR A 78 -21.91 5.35 6.52
N ALA A 79 -20.62 5.11 6.29
CA ALA A 79 -20.09 3.77 6.02
C ALA A 79 -18.77 3.55 6.77
N ASP A 80 -18.57 2.32 7.27
CA ASP A 80 -17.29 1.88 7.85
C ASP A 80 -16.22 1.85 6.74
N GLY A 81 -15.07 2.48 6.99
CA GLY A 81 -13.89 2.43 6.10
C GLY A 81 -13.27 1.03 5.94
N GLY A 82 -13.75 0.03 6.71
CA GLY A 82 -13.37 -1.37 6.62
C GLY A 82 -11.99 -1.66 7.22
N ASN A 83 -11.65 -2.95 7.33
CA ASN A 83 -10.35 -3.38 7.88
C ASN A 83 -9.16 -2.91 7.03
N GLU A 84 -9.36 -2.83 5.72
CA GLU A 84 -8.31 -2.49 4.75
C GLU A 84 -8.17 -0.99 4.52
N GLY A 85 -9.08 -0.17 5.11
CA GLY A 85 -9.16 1.25 4.81
C GLY A 85 -9.56 1.50 3.36
N ASP A 86 -10.42 0.65 2.78
CA ASP A 86 -10.95 0.78 1.42
C ASP A 86 -12.46 0.95 1.45
N TRP A 87 -12.91 2.11 1.00
CA TRP A 87 -14.32 2.50 0.90
C TRP A 87 -14.78 2.73 -0.54
N THR A 88 -14.04 2.22 -1.53
CA THR A 88 -14.37 2.37 -2.96
C THR A 88 -15.78 1.86 -3.29
N ARG A 89 -16.20 0.77 -2.63
CA ARG A 89 -17.56 0.25 -2.76
C ARG A 89 -18.60 1.20 -2.16
N ALA A 90 -18.32 1.74 -0.97
CA ALA A 90 -19.22 2.68 -0.29
C ALA A 90 -19.43 3.96 -1.11
N ILE A 91 -18.42 4.44 -1.84
CA ILE A 91 -18.57 5.59 -2.77
C ILE A 91 -19.57 5.29 -3.88
N ARG A 92 -19.58 4.06 -4.41
CA ARG A 92 -20.50 3.68 -5.48
C ARG A 92 -21.95 3.60 -4.99
N ASP A 93 -22.13 3.15 -3.76
CA ASP A 93 -23.45 2.84 -3.19
C ASP A 93 -24.09 4.07 -2.50
N ASN A 94 -23.37 5.19 -2.36
CA ASN A 94 -23.82 6.40 -1.67
C ASN A 94 -23.61 7.68 -2.50
N SER A 95 -24.48 8.67 -2.30
CA SER A 95 -24.29 10.02 -2.85
C SER A 95 -23.11 10.72 -2.18
N LEU A 96 -22.35 11.52 -2.94
CA LEU A 96 -21.25 12.31 -2.39
C LEU A 96 -21.75 13.28 -1.30
N PHE A 97 -20.90 13.60 -0.32
CA PHE A 97 -21.25 14.52 0.77
C PHE A 97 -21.53 15.95 0.26
N PHE A 98 -20.76 16.39 -0.74
CA PHE A 98 -20.95 17.66 -1.41
C PHE A 98 -20.78 17.49 -2.92
N THR A 99 -21.67 18.10 -3.70
CA THR A 99 -21.66 18.03 -5.17
C THR A 99 -21.87 19.42 -5.76
N THR A 100 -21.13 19.73 -6.82
CA THR A 100 -21.34 20.94 -7.62
C THR A 100 -21.84 20.54 -9.01
N PRO A 101 -22.86 21.20 -9.56
CA PRO A 101 -23.36 20.88 -10.89
C PRO A 101 -22.31 21.17 -11.97
N LEU A 102 -21.97 20.16 -12.78
CA LEU A 102 -21.09 20.34 -13.94
C LEU A 102 -21.91 20.85 -15.15
N LYS A 103 -21.94 22.17 -15.34
CA LYS A 103 -22.78 22.81 -16.37
C LYS A 103 -22.19 22.80 -17.78
N GLN A 104 -20.88 23.06 -17.90
CA GLN A 104 -20.20 23.19 -19.20
C GLN A 104 -18.85 22.49 -19.15
N TRP A 105 -18.67 21.51 -20.03
CA TRP A 105 -17.44 20.73 -20.16
C TRP A 105 -17.32 20.22 -21.61
N PHE A 106 -16.08 19.95 -22.04
CA PHE A 106 -15.79 19.46 -23.39
C PHE A 106 -14.86 18.25 -23.32
N VAL A 107 -15.02 17.32 -24.26
CA VAL A 107 -14.13 16.16 -24.42
C VAL A 107 -13.42 16.30 -25.75
N MET A 108 -12.09 16.26 -25.72
CA MET A 108 -11.25 16.21 -26.91
C MET A 108 -10.65 14.81 -27.04
N THR A 109 -10.78 14.21 -28.22
CA THR A 109 -10.34 12.84 -28.49
C THR A 109 -9.76 12.74 -29.89
N PRO A 110 -8.70 11.93 -30.11
CA PRO A 110 -8.32 11.51 -31.45
C PRO A 110 -9.49 10.82 -32.16
N GLU A 111 -9.59 11.00 -33.48
CA GLU A 111 -10.67 10.43 -34.29
C GLU A 111 -10.75 8.89 -34.17
N LYS A 112 -9.57 8.24 -34.10
CA LYS A 112 -9.44 6.79 -33.99
C LYS A 112 -10.18 6.18 -32.79
N VAL A 113 -10.30 6.92 -31.68
CA VAL A 113 -10.96 6.47 -30.45
C VAL A 113 -12.25 7.25 -30.15
N ALA A 114 -12.70 8.07 -31.11
CA ALA A 114 -13.88 8.90 -30.95
C ALA A 114 -15.18 8.09 -30.75
N ARG A 115 -15.23 6.85 -31.24
CA ARG A 115 -16.37 5.95 -31.01
C ARG A 115 -16.48 5.59 -29.53
N ASP A 116 -15.38 5.20 -28.90
CA ASP A 116 -15.35 4.81 -27.48
C ASP A 116 -15.67 6.00 -26.58
N ALA A 117 -15.14 7.18 -26.93
CA ALA A 117 -15.45 8.43 -26.24
C ALA A 117 -16.94 8.81 -26.34
N LYS A 118 -17.58 8.60 -27.51
CA LYS A 118 -19.02 8.86 -27.72
C LYS A 118 -19.93 7.86 -26.99
N VAL A 119 -19.49 6.62 -26.79
CA VAL A 119 -20.25 5.57 -26.06
C VAL A 119 -20.22 5.78 -24.55
N SER A 120 -19.50 6.81 -24.07
CA SER A 120 -19.43 7.20 -22.66
C SER A 120 -20.73 7.85 -22.14
N ASN A 121 -21.86 7.14 -22.26
CA ASN A 121 -23.03 7.27 -21.38
C ASN A 121 -22.71 6.85 -19.93
N HIS A 122 -21.47 6.40 -19.67
CA HIS A 122 -20.97 5.98 -18.36
C HIS A 122 -20.44 7.16 -17.53
N ILE A 123 -20.14 8.32 -18.14
CA ILE A 123 -19.95 9.58 -17.42
C ILE A 123 -21.33 10.22 -17.24
N ARG A 124 -22.22 9.53 -16.51
CA ARG A 124 -23.28 10.23 -15.78
C ARG A 124 -22.60 10.67 -14.50
N ILE A 125 -22.21 11.93 -14.43
CA ILE A 125 -21.80 12.53 -13.17
C ILE A 125 -23.06 12.46 -12.29
N VAL A 126 -23.10 11.46 -11.43
CA VAL A 126 -24.13 11.29 -10.42
C VAL A 126 -23.90 12.43 -9.44
N CYS A 127 -24.63 13.52 -9.64
CA CYS A 127 -24.96 14.45 -8.57
C CYS A 127 -26.10 13.84 -7.76
#